data_AF-A0A520FNC2-F1
#
_entry.id   AF-A0A520FNC2-F1
#
_cell.length_a   1.000
_cell.length_b   1.000
_cell.length_c   1.000
_cell.angle_alpha   90.00
_cell.angle_beta   90.00
_cell.angle_gamma   90.00
#
_symmetry.space_group_name_H-M   'P 1'
#
loop_
_entity.id
_entity.type
_entity.pdbx_description
1 polymer ?
#
loop_
_entity_poly.entity_id
_entity_poly.type
_entity_poly.pdbx_seq_one_letter_code
_entity_poly.pdbx_strand_id
1 'polypeptide(L)' 'MDVTEEQHIDAVRAHLIQRYQFLDTDRVDNAIEIAHHRFDGCQIRDFVPLLVERAATRALDESLTITPPTTYR' A
#
# COMPACT_ATOMS: atom_id res chain seq x y z
N MET A 1 15.47 -7.04 20.10
CA MET A 1 14.01 -7.22 20.01
C MET A 1 13.72 -7.16 18.54
N ASP A 2 13.64 -8.33 17.91
CA ASP A 2 13.49 -8.47 16.47
C ASP A 2 12.09 -7.97 16.09
N VAL A 3 12.03 -7.01 15.17
CA VAL A 3 10.77 -6.45 14.67
C VAL A 3 10.17 -7.49 13.73
N THR A 4 8.99 -8.00 14.08
CA THR A 4 8.28 -9.01 13.28
C THR A 4 7.71 -8.38 12.00
N GLU A 5 7.47 -9.19 10.96
CA GLU A 5 6.86 -8.74 9.69
C GLU A 5 5.57 -7.95 9.94
N GLU A 6 4.71 -8.45 10.83
CA GLU A 6 3.46 -7.80 11.25
C GLU A 6 3.69 -6.38 11.82
N GLN A 7 4.76 -6.17 12.59
CA GLN A 7 5.08 -4.86 13.16
C GLN A 7 5.60 -3.90 12.09
N HIS A 8 6.35 -4.40 11.10
CA HIS A 8 6.72 -3.58 9.96
C HIS A 8 5.51 -3.21 9.10
N ILE A 9 4.56 -4.12 8.89
CA ILE A 9 3.33 -3.82 8.17
C ILE A 9 2.45 -2.83 8.93
N ASP A 10 2.35 -2.94 10.24
CA ASP A 10 1.62 -1.96 11.07
C ASP A 10 2.26 -0.56 11.00
N ALA A 11 3.60 -0.50 11.05
CA ALA A 11 4.33 0.76 10.87
C ALA A 11 4.09 1.38 9.47
N VAL A 12 4.11 0.55 8.41
CA VAL A 12 3.79 0.96 7.04
C VAL A 12 2.34 1.47 6.94
N ARG A 13 1.39 0.77 7.59
CA ARG A 13 -0.01 1.19 7.67
C ARG A 13 -0.15 2.55 8.31
N ALA A 14 0.45 2.74 9.49
CA ALA A 14 0.43 4.03 10.19
C ALA A 14 1.06 5.15 9.35
N HIS A 15 2.15 4.85 8.63
CA HIS A 15 2.82 5.82 7.75
C HIS A 15 1.93 6.21 6.56
N LEU A 16 1.32 5.24 5.88
CA LEU A 16 0.41 5.47 4.75
C LEU A 16 -0.84 6.24 5.17
N ILE A 17 -1.44 5.91 6.32
CA ILE A 17 -2.60 6.64 6.86
C ILE A 17 -2.23 8.11 7.13
N GLN A 18 -1.07 8.38 7.71
CA GLN A 18 -0.61 9.76 7.94
C GLN A 18 -0.34 10.50 6.64
N ARG A 19 0.30 9.83 5.66
CA ARG A 19 0.61 10.40 4.35
C ARG A 19 -0.65 10.72 3.54
N TYR A 20 -1.63 9.82 3.57
CA TYR A 20 -2.89 9.90 2.86
C TYR A 20 -4.05 10.26 3.78
N GLN A 21 -3.82 11.14 4.76
CA GLN A 21 -4.83 11.56 5.75
C GLN A 21 -6.12 12.17 5.17
N PHE A 22 -6.08 12.54 3.88
CA PHE A 22 -7.21 13.09 3.13
C PHE A 22 -8.07 12.02 2.46
N LEU A 23 -7.61 10.77 2.45
CA LEU A 23 -8.34 9.60 1.96
C LEU A 23 -8.97 8.85 3.14
N ASP A 24 -10.05 8.12 2.87
CA ASP A 24 -10.62 7.19 3.86
C ASP A 24 -9.58 6.14 4.27
N THR A 25 -9.47 5.93 5.58
CA THR A 25 -8.59 4.90 6.14
C THR A 25 -8.86 3.52 5.55
N ASP A 26 -10.13 3.19 5.26
CA ASP A 26 -10.55 1.94 4.61
C ASP A 26 -9.92 1.76 3.22
N ARG A 27 -9.78 2.84 2.45
CA ARG A 27 -9.10 2.81 1.14
C ARG A 27 -7.62 2.50 1.28
N VAL A 28 -6.97 3.08 2.28
CA VAL A 28 -5.56 2.83 2.57
C VAL A 28 -5.37 1.38 3.04
N ASP A 29 -6.24 0.89 3.93
CA ASP A 29 -6.21 -0.49 4.43
C ASP A 29 -6.36 -1.50 3.29
N ASN A 30 -7.36 -1.29 2.45
CA ASN A 30 -7.65 -2.16 1.32
C ASN A 30 -6.47 -2.21 0.33
N ALA A 31 -5.83 -1.06 0.06
CA ALA A 31 -4.65 -1.01 -0.79
C ALA A 31 -3.45 -1.79 -0.20
N ILE A 32 -3.26 -1.73 1.12
CA ILE A 32 -2.23 -2.49 1.84
C ILE A 32 -2.55 -3.98 1.82
N GLU A 33 -3.79 -4.39 2.09
CA GLU A 33 -4.21 -5.80 2.06
C GLU A 33 -4.04 -6.42 0.66
N ILE A 34 -4.50 -5.73 -0.39
CA ILE A 34 -4.31 -6.19 -1.78
C ILE A 34 -2.83 -6.35 -2.11
N ALA A 35 -2.01 -5.36 -1.71
CA ALA A 35 -0.57 -5.42 -1.93
C ALA A 35 0.07 -6.58 -1.17
N HIS A 36 -0.30 -6.78 0.09
CA HIS A 36 0.23 -7.85 0.94
C HIS A 36 -0.15 -9.24 0.41
N HIS A 37 -1.42 -9.45 0.04
CA HIS A 37 -1.89 -10.70 -0.56
C HIS A 37 -1.13 -11.07 -1.83
N ARG A 38 -0.68 -10.08 -2.61
CA ARG A 38 0.10 -10.33 -3.83
C ARG A 38 1.45 -11.01 -3.54
N PHE A 39 1.97 -10.87 -2.33
CA PHE A 39 3.24 -11.46 -1.89
C PHE A 39 3.07 -12.71 -1.02
N ASP A 40 1.84 -13.20 -0.80
CA ASP A 40 1.60 -14.32 0.10
C ASP A 40 2.33 -15.62 -0.32
N GLY A 41 2.56 -15.80 -1.63
CA GLY A 41 3.34 -16.90 -2.19
C GLY A 41 4.87 -16.73 -2.18
N CYS A 42 5.41 -15.62 -1.69
CA CYS A 42 6.85 -15.36 -1.69
C CYS A 42 7.56 -16.06 -0.52
N GLN A 43 8.64 -16.79 -0.83
CA GLN A 43 9.45 -17.52 0.17
C GLN A 43 10.35 -16.60 1.01
N ILE A 44 10.74 -15.44 0.48
CA ILE A 44 11.54 -14.44 1.20
C ILE A 44 10.63 -13.28 1.57
N ARG A 45 10.43 -13.08 2.88
CA ARG A 45 9.45 -12.14 3.43
C ARG A 45 10.05 -10.86 4.02
N ASP A 46 11.37 -10.80 4.17
CA ASP A 46 12.10 -9.63 4.71
C ASP A 46 11.81 -8.31 3.96
N PHE A 47 11.58 -8.40 2.65
CA PHE A 47 11.31 -7.24 1.80
C PHE A 47 9.82 -6.99 1.54
N VAL A 48 8.93 -7.87 2.01
CA VAL A 48 7.48 -7.74 1.81
C VAL A 48 6.96 -6.40 2.34
N PRO A 49 7.33 -5.93 3.56
CA PRO A 49 6.84 -4.65 4.07
C PRO A 49 7.15 -3.47 3.14
N LEU A 50 8.39 -3.41 2.61
CA LEU A 50 8.82 -2.35 1.70
C LEU A 50 8.12 -2.42 0.35
N LEU A 51 7.90 -3.64 -0.17
CA LEU A 51 7.20 -3.85 -1.43
C LEU A 51 5.71 -3.52 -1.31
N VAL A 52 5.09 -3.86 -0.17
CA VAL A 52 3.71 -3.52 0.16
C VAL A 52 3.55 -2.01 0.24
N GLU A 53 4.42 -1.30 0.96
CA GLU A 53 4.39 0.16 1.04
C GLU A 53 4.43 0.80 -0.36
N ARG A 54 5.37 0.36 -1.19
CA ARG A 54 5.55 0.90 -2.54
C ARG A 54 4.37 0.60 -3.46
N ALA A 55 3.80 -0.60 -3.36
CA ALA A 55 2.62 -1.00 -4.14
C ALA A 55 1.37 -0.23 -3.71
N ALA A 56 1.13 -0.09 -2.40
CA ALA A 56 0.02 0.68 -1.84
C ALA A 56 0.13 2.17 -2.22
N THR A 57 1.34 2.76 -2.09
CA THR A 57 1.60 4.15 -2.50
C THR A 57 1.25 4.37 -3.97
N ARG A 58 1.65 3.45 -4.86
CA ARG A 58 1.31 3.53 -6.29
C ARG A 58 -0.19 3.43 -6.54
N ALA A 59 -0.86 2.47 -5.92
CA ALA A 59 -2.31 2.30 -6.09
C ALA A 59 -3.09 3.55 -5.60
N LEU A 60 -2.66 4.14 -4.48
CA LEU A 60 -3.27 5.35 -3.93
C LEU A 60 -2.98 6.58 -4.82
N ASP A 61 -1.76 6.72 -5.33
CA ASP A 61 -1.38 7.78 -6.27
C ASP A 61 -2.15 7.66 -7.60
N GLU A 62 -2.29 6.45 -8.13
CA GLU A 62 -3.12 6.16 -9.30
C GLU A 62 -4.61 6.48 -9.07
N SER A 63 -5.10 6.28 -7.84
CA SER A 63 -6.48 6.64 -7.49
C SER A 63 -6.71 8.16 -7.37
N LEU A 64 -5.66 8.91 -7.02
CA LEU A 64 -5.69 10.38 -6.93
C LEU A 64 -5.52 11.03 -8.30
N THR A 65 -4.69 10.45 -9.16
CA THR A 65 -4.60 10.82 -10.57
C THR A 65 -5.76 10.17 -11.32
N ILE A 66 -6.96 10.72 -11.16
CA ILE A 66 -8.02 10.52 -12.14
C ILE A 66 -7.48 11.10 -13.45
N THR A 67 -6.80 10.27 -14.22
CA THR A 67 -6.43 10.59 -15.59
C THR A 67 -7.76 10.68 -16.30
N PRO A 68 -8.21 11.86 -16.76
CA PRO A 68 -9.42 11.92 -17.57
C PRO A 68 -9.21 10.97 -18.75
N PRO A 69 -10.21 10.16 -19.13
CA PRO A 69 -10.08 9.36 -20.34
C PRO A 69 -9.81 10.36 -21.47
N THR A 70 -8.60 10.34 -22.03
CA THR A 70 -8.27 11.07 -23.25
C THR A 70 -9.07 10.42 -24.38
N THR A 71 -10.36 10.72 -24.41
CA THR A 71 -11.21 10.58 -25.58
C THR A 71 -11.20 11.95 -26.24
N TYR A 72 -10.16 12.21 -27.01
CA TYR A 72 -10.26 13.15 -28.13
C TYR A 72 -10.21 12.27 -29.39
N ARG A 73 -11.39 12.14 -30.01
CA ARG A 73 -11.59 11.57 -31.34
C ARG A 73 -11.73 12.71 -32.33
#